data_AF-A0AA96MGC0-F1
#
_entry.id   AF-A0AA96MGC0-F1
#
_cell.length_a   1.000
_cell.length_b   1.000
_cell.length_c   1.000
_cell.angle_alpha   90.00
_cell.angle_beta   90.00
_cell.angle_gamma   90.00
#
_symmetry.space_group_name_H-M   'P 1'
#
loop_
_entity.id
_entity.type
_entity.pdbx_description
1 polymer ?
#
loop_
_entity_poly.entity_id
_entity_poly.type
_entity_poly.pdbx_seq_one_letter_code
_entity_poly.pdbx_strand_id
1 'polypeptide(L)'
;MLPIPGAGTSLRHLGVKKLKEGAGRLREERGSALVLVMFIVLLLTILGLSVLTAAVGGAQRTETRKNDVQSLHLAEKTLNEAVAYITASLNKAVENGNTEWSQEELKSEIKKFLSELKDGIEDEPSGDVQKGLLASTELSQAGGEKAVGTIIDVIFNDNVPDDTEDTDQYVSYTLTLTAQAEVNGVVRKLKQNVVIDTYPDFLKYVLGSEHNLIINGSPYIEGNIYAGNELKISDTAHYLYNGNHSYVSKPFQLEGEAHVQSLNKLSYKVGGSDPVTGTQVTDMKIIPASSVKIKNHRSFVEVNVESSFVDKVEEATESHNNRQTILDRIHSGALAGYLAGNSNFDHPDVLGEKPDPADTSDEGKERQQAYDDTVALLTHPTRSLVYKGDLVIDGTELTGINYTSKVSASGVPYWYVVDGNLLIDNYGADTPIDVRANILVTGKVEIRGKVQFDSTIYVLKAAAGGEFNTVVEDATINGLNNKELVLISEGAILFNRLAAFDEAATPLNAFFYTDSKADLYGVGSIFSLSGGFFAKEDLTINAVRGTSARGGSDIIIAEDESLIRFKAVYNNNVFGDQQAGLPRVRTVNIRVEELQLE
;
A
#
# COMPACT_ATOMS: atom_id res chain seq x y z
N MET A 1 73.11 -14.97 24.90
CA MET A 1 72.79 -15.90 26.00
C MET A 1 72.69 -17.31 25.43
N LEU A 2 73.82 -18.01 25.39
CA LEU A 2 73.91 -19.47 25.58
C LEU A 2 73.89 -19.74 27.11
N PRO A 3 73.78 -20.98 27.66
CA PRO A 3 73.96 -22.29 27.02
C PRO A 3 73.00 -23.45 27.45
N ILE A 4 73.19 -24.54 26.70
CA ILE A 4 73.02 -26.00 26.92
C ILE A 4 73.63 -26.50 28.29
N PRO A 5 73.92 -27.81 28.54
CA PRO A 5 73.17 -29.09 28.70
C PRO A 5 73.45 -29.76 30.10
N GLY A 6 72.95 -30.98 30.33
CA GLY A 6 73.59 -31.97 31.23
C GLY A 6 73.12 -33.38 30.86
N ALA A 7 73.90 -34.32 30.32
CA ALA A 7 75.23 -34.88 30.64
C ALA A 7 75.21 -35.87 31.83
N GLY A 8 75.60 -37.11 31.56
CA GLY A 8 76.17 -38.07 32.52
C GLY A 8 75.71 -39.53 32.31
N THR A 9 76.43 -40.41 31.58
CA THR A 9 77.60 -41.25 31.99
C THR A 9 77.22 -42.30 33.07
N SER A 10 77.59 -43.60 33.07
CA SER A 10 78.73 -44.33 32.49
C SER A 10 78.64 -45.87 32.75
N LEU A 11 79.64 -46.60 32.19
CA LEU A 11 80.26 -47.87 32.63
C LEU A 11 79.56 -49.21 32.23
N ARG A 12 80.14 -50.07 31.36
CA ARG A 12 81.29 -51.01 31.54
C ARG A 12 81.17 -51.83 32.85
N HIS A 13 81.32 -53.14 32.95
CA HIS A 13 82.01 -54.16 32.15
C HIS A 13 81.70 -55.56 32.75
N LEU A 14 82.00 -56.62 31.97
CA LEU A 14 82.40 -57.99 32.38
C LEU A 14 81.34 -58.99 32.88
N GLY A 15 81.34 -60.19 32.26
CA GLY A 15 80.77 -61.40 32.89
C GLY A 15 80.48 -62.58 31.97
N VAL A 16 81.53 -63.27 31.50
CA VAL A 16 81.52 -64.51 30.70
C VAL A 16 80.83 -65.69 31.41
N LYS A 17 80.00 -66.49 30.70
CA LYS A 17 80.11 -67.98 30.64
C LYS A 17 79.04 -68.70 29.78
N LYS A 18 79.55 -69.38 28.75
CA LYS A 18 79.28 -70.76 28.28
C LYS A 18 77.85 -71.35 28.24
N LEU A 19 77.47 -71.72 27.01
CA LEU A 19 77.01 -73.04 26.55
C LEU A 19 75.96 -73.78 27.40
N LYS A 20 74.75 -73.99 26.84
CA LYS A 20 74.34 -75.32 26.34
C LYS A 20 72.99 -75.28 25.62
N GLU A 21 72.87 -76.24 24.72
CA GLU A 21 71.76 -76.54 23.82
C GLU A 21 70.38 -76.53 24.48
N GLY A 22 69.40 -76.10 23.69
CA GLY A 22 67.97 -76.26 23.94
C GLY A 22 67.22 -76.08 22.63
N ALA A 23 67.26 -77.08 21.77
CA ALA A 23 66.40 -77.17 20.61
C ALA A 23 64.93 -77.08 21.06
N GLY A 24 64.24 -76.02 20.64
CA GLY A 24 62.87 -75.76 21.06
C GLY A 24 62.15 -74.78 20.13
N ARG A 25 61.60 -75.33 19.05
CA ARG A 25 60.52 -74.76 18.22
C ARG A 25 60.73 -73.34 17.69
N LEU A 26 61.35 -73.25 16.50
CA LEU A 26 60.99 -72.22 15.52
C LEU A 26 59.53 -72.46 15.12
N ARG A 27 58.63 -71.65 15.66
CA ARG A 27 57.24 -71.54 15.23
C ARG A 27 57.22 -70.93 13.82
N GLU A 28 56.44 -71.52 12.93
CA GLU A 28 56.27 -71.06 11.56
C GLU A 28 55.68 -69.63 11.49
N GLU A 29 56.52 -68.62 11.27
CA GLU A 29 56.09 -67.23 10.98
C GLU A 29 55.76 -67.02 9.48
N ARG A 30 55.85 -68.07 8.64
CA ARG A 30 55.58 -67.97 7.19
C ARG A 30 54.09 -67.96 6.81
N GLY A 31 53.18 -68.22 7.76
CA GLY A 31 51.73 -68.14 7.54
C GLY A 31 51.10 -66.79 7.92
N SER A 32 51.67 -66.04 8.88
CA SER A 32 51.03 -64.83 9.44
C SER A 32 51.27 -63.56 8.62
N ALA A 33 52.37 -63.47 7.86
CA ALA A 33 52.67 -62.31 7.02
C ALA A 33 51.69 -62.18 5.84
N LEU A 34 51.32 -63.30 5.21
CA LEU A 34 50.31 -63.32 4.15
C LEU A 34 48.95 -62.84 4.67
N VAL A 35 48.53 -63.34 5.84
CA VAL A 35 47.26 -62.97 6.47
C VAL A 35 47.25 -61.49 6.89
N LEU A 36 48.36 -60.96 7.42
CA LEU A 36 48.50 -59.54 7.76
C LEU A 36 48.38 -58.64 6.53
N VAL A 37 49.07 -58.98 5.43
CA VAL A 37 49.00 -58.23 4.17
C VAL A 37 47.59 -58.29 3.60
N MET A 38 46.92 -59.45 3.62
CA MET A 38 45.53 -59.56 3.20
C MET A 38 44.59 -58.73 4.08
N PHE A 39 44.83 -58.67 5.40
CA PHE A 39 44.04 -57.87 6.33
C PHE A 39 44.24 -56.36 6.11
N ILE A 40 45.48 -55.91 5.87
CA ILE A 40 45.77 -54.51 5.54
C ILE A 40 45.15 -54.12 4.20
N VAL A 41 45.23 -54.99 3.19
CA VAL A 41 44.57 -54.77 1.89
C VAL A 41 43.05 -54.72 2.06
N LEU A 42 42.45 -55.59 2.87
CA LEU A 42 41.03 -55.57 3.19
C LEU A 42 40.61 -54.26 3.91
N LEU A 43 41.41 -53.80 4.88
CA LEU A 43 41.14 -52.54 5.57
C LEU A 43 41.23 -51.35 4.60
N LEU A 44 42.25 -51.32 3.74
CA LEU A 44 42.41 -50.27 2.74
C LEU A 44 41.30 -50.29 1.68
N THR A 45 40.80 -51.46 1.28
CA THR A 45 39.66 -51.56 0.34
C THR A 45 38.36 -51.14 1.00
N ILE A 46 38.11 -51.51 2.26
CA ILE A 46 36.94 -51.05 3.00
C ILE A 46 36.97 -49.52 3.16
N LEU A 47 38.13 -48.95 3.52
CA LEU A 47 38.29 -47.51 3.66
C LEU A 47 38.12 -46.80 2.32
N GLY A 48 38.74 -47.33 1.25
CA GLY A 48 38.64 -46.79 -0.10
C GLY A 48 37.22 -46.81 -0.65
N LEU A 49 36.50 -47.93 -0.46
CA LEU A 49 35.10 -48.05 -0.84
C LEU A 49 34.22 -47.10 -0.02
N SER A 50 34.46 -46.96 1.29
CA SER A 50 33.70 -46.04 2.16
C SER A 50 33.83 -44.59 1.70
N VAL A 51 35.05 -44.15 1.37
CA VAL A 51 35.29 -42.79 0.86
C VAL A 51 34.63 -42.60 -0.50
N LEU A 52 34.71 -43.59 -1.40
CA LEU A 52 34.06 -43.53 -2.71
C LEU A 52 32.53 -43.42 -2.56
N THR A 53 31.91 -44.21 -1.69
CA THR A 53 30.47 -44.14 -1.42
C THR A 53 30.07 -42.81 -0.81
N ALA A 54 30.87 -42.26 0.11
CA ALA A 54 30.64 -40.93 0.67
C ALA A 54 30.75 -39.83 -0.41
N ALA A 55 31.72 -39.92 -1.31
CA ALA A 55 31.91 -38.98 -2.41
C ALA A 55 30.76 -39.06 -3.44
N VAL A 56 30.36 -40.27 -3.85
CA VAL A 56 29.23 -40.49 -4.76
C VAL A 56 27.92 -40.02 -4.13
N GLY A 57 27.68 -40.35 -2.86
CA GLY A 57 26.51 -39.86 -2.12
C GLY A 57 26.51 -38.34 -1.95
N GLY A 58 27.67 -37.72 -1.76
CA GLY A 58 27.83 -36.27 -1.72
C GLY A 58 27.55 -35.60 -3.07
N ALA A 59 28.02 -36.20 -4.16
CA ALA A 59 27.75 -35.73 -5.52
C ALA A 59 26.25 -35.81 -5.85
N GLN A 60 25.60 -36.95 -5.58
CA GLN A 60 24.18 -37.15 -5.83
C GLN A 60 23.31 -36.17 -5.03
N ARG A 61 23.63 -35.90 -3.76
CA ARG A 61 22.93 -34.88 -2.94
C ARG A 61 23.12 -33.45 -3.46
N THR A 62 24.26 -33.18 -4.10
CA THR A 62 24.54 -31.86 -4.66
C THR A 62 23.78 -31.68 -5.96
N GLU A 63 23.71 -32.73 -6.79
CA GLU A 63 22.92 -32.76 -8.01
C GLU A 63 21.43 -32.61 -7.71
N THR A 64 20.88 -33.38 -6.75
CA THR A 64 19.46 -33.23 -6.38
C THR A 64 19.16 -31.84 -5.82
N ARG A 65 20.03 -31.27 -4.97
CA ARG A 65 19.86 -29.89 -4.50
C ARG A 65 19.93 -28.85 -5.61
N LYS A 66 20.76 -29.07 -6.63
CA LYS A 66 20.81 -28.19 -7.80
C LYS A 66 19.50 -28.28 -8.58
N ASN A 67 19.02 -29.50 -8.88
CA ASN A 67 17.78 -29.73 -9.61
C ASN A 67 16.58 -29.15 -8.85
N ASP A 68 16.60 -29.28 -7.52
CA ASP A 68 15.60 -28.72 -6.60
C ASP A 68 15.52 -27.18 -6.67
N VAL A 69 16.67 -26.51 -6.55
CA VAL A 69 16.73 -25.04 -6.68
C VAL A 69 16.31 -24.59 -8.09
N GLN A 70 16.69 -25.35 -9.13
CA GLN A 70 16.34 -25.03 -10.51
C GLN A 70 14.85 -25.21 -10.80
N SER A 71 14.21 -26.28 -10.30
CA SER A 71 12.77 -26.48 -10.47
C SER A 71 11.98 -25.43 -9.70
N LEU A 72 12.41 -25.05 -8.50
CA LEU A 72 11.80 -23.94 -7.75
C LEU A 72 11.88 -22.61 -8.50
N HIS A 73 13.07 -22.24 -8.99
CA HIS A 73 13.24 -21.00 -9.77
C HIS A 73 12.47 -21.04 -11.10
N LEU A 74 12.32 -22.21 -11.71
CA LEU A 74 11.54 -22.35 -12.94
C LEU A 74 10.04 -22.16 -12.67
N ALA A 75 9.51 -22.78 -11.60
CA ALA A 75 8.12 -22.59 -11.19
C ALA A 75 7.83 -21.12 -10.84
N GLU A 76 8.73 -20.44 -10.12
CA GLU A 76 8.61 -19.01 -9.81
C GLU A 76 8.59 -18.15 -11.08
N LYS A 77 9.49 -18.44 -12.04
CA LYS A 77 9.52 -17.72 -13.32
C LYS A 77 8.23 -17.93 -14.11
N THR A 78 7.68 -19.13 -14.12
CA THR A 78 6.40 -19.43 -14.77
C THR A 78 5.24 -18.65 -14.14
N LEU A 79 5.19 -18.54 -12.80
CA LEU A 79 4.20 -17.70 -12.12
C LEU A 79 4.33 -16.22 -12.50
N ASN A 80 5.56 -15.69 -12.49
CA ASN A 80 5.83 -14.29 -12.87
C ASN A 80 5.40 -13.99 -14.32
N GLU A 81 5.65 -14.93 -15.24
CA GLU A 81 5.24 -14.83 -16.65
C GLU A 81 3.71 -14.86 -16.80
N ALA A 82 3.04 -15.74 -16.05
CA ALA A 82 1.57 -15.81 -16.02
C ALA A 82 0.95 -14.51 -15.50
N VAL A 83 1.44 -13.95 -14.39
CA VAL A 83 0.98 -12.66 -13.86
C VAL A 83 1.17 -11.54 -14.88
N ALA A 84 2.34 -11.48 -15.53
CA ALA A 84 2.63 -10.47 -16.53
C ALA A 84 1.69 -10.57 -17.74
N TYR A 85 1.38 -11.79 -18.20
CA TYR A 85 0.42 -12.03 -19.26
C TYR A 85 -1.00 -11.60 -18.87
N ILE A 86 -1.46 -11.97 -17.66
CA ILE A 86 -2.78 -11.58 -17.14
C ILE A 86 -2.89 -10.05 -17.09
N THR A 87 -1.86 -9.39 -16.54
CA THR A 87 -1.80 -7.93 -16.44
C THR A 87 -1.87 -7.28 -17.82
N ALA A 88 -1.04 -7.71 -18.76
CA ALA A 88 -1.01 -7.14 -20.10
C ALA A 88 -2.33 -7.38 -20.86
N SER A 89 -2.93 -8.55 -20.70
CA SER A 89 -4.16 -8.92 -21.40
C SER A 89 -5.37 -8.17 -20.83
N LEU A 90 -5.47 -8.06 -19.50
CA LEU A 90 -6.57 -7.36 -18.86
C LEU A 90 -6.48 -5.85 -19.10
N ASN A 91 -5.28 -5.25 -18.97
CA ASN A 91 -5.09 -3.84 -19.33
C ASN A 91 -5.43 -3.58 -20.80
N LYS A 92 -5.03 -4.47 -21.71
CA LYS A 92 -5.40 -4.36 -23.13
C LYS A 92 -6.90 -4.50 -23.37
N ALA A 93 -7.59 -5.41 -22.68
CA ALA A 93 -9.03 -5.55 -22.79
C ALA A 93 -9.71 -4.23 -22.39
N VAL A 94 -9.26 -3.65 -21.28
CA VAL A 94 -9.77 -2.39 -20.73
C VAL A 94 -9.42 -1.17 -21.60
N GLU A 95 -8.22 -1.10 -22.19
CA GLU A 95 -7.79 0.01 -23.06
C GLU A 95 -8.48 0.01 -24.45
N ASN A 96 -8.90 -1.15 -24.99
CA ASN A 96 -9.53 -1.23 -26.32
C ASN A 96 -10.99 -0.78 -26.34
N GLY A 97 -11.58 -0.46 -25.19
CA GLY A 97 -12.84 0.28 -25.10
C GLY A 97 -12.63 1.70 -25.62
N ASN A 98 -12.97 1.98 -26.88
CA ASN A 98 -12.92 3.33 -27.49
C ASN A 98 -13.91 4.34 -26.86
N THR A 99 -14.43 4.08 -25.66
CA THR A 99 -15.46 4.85 -24.95
C THR A 99 -15.26 4.67 -23.45
N GLU A 100 -15.55 5.72 -22.68
CA GLU A 100 -15.52 5.70 -21.22
C GLU A 100 -16.48 4.61 -20.70
N TRP A 101 -15.94 3.46 -20.27
CA TRP A 101 -16.74 2.35 -19.75
C TRP A 101 -17.38 2.72 -18.41
N SER A 102 -18.64 2.33 -18.24
CA SER A 102 -19.29 2.32 -16.93
C SER A 102 -18.67 1.25 -16.03
N GLN A 103 -18.96 1.32 -14.74
CA GLN A 103 -18.40 0.40 -13.75
C GLN A 103 -18.94 -1.03 -13.91
N GLU A 104 -20.22 -1.15 -14.29
CA GLU A 104 -20.88 -2.41 -14.57
C GLU A 104 -20.27 -3.09 -15.80
N GLU A 105 -19.88 -2.30 -16.80
CA GLU A 105 -19.19 -2.78 -18.00
C GLU A 105 -17.79 -3.29 -17.66
N LEU A 106 -17.02 -2.56 -16.83
CA LEU A 106 -15.69 -2.98 -16.38
C LEU A 106 -15.75 -4.27 -15.55
N LYS A 107 -16.69 -4.36 -14.60
CA LYS A 107 -16.92 -5.56 -13.77
C LYS A 107 -17.26 -6.77 -14.64
N SER A 108 -18.17 -6.60 -15.61
CA SER A 108 -18.56 -7.66 -16.54
C SER A 108 -17.39 -8.15 -17.39
N GLU A 109 -16.57 -7.23 -17.91
CA GLU A 109 -15.44 -7.57 -18.77
C GLU A 109 -14.33 -8.28 -17.99
N ILE A 110 -14.02 -7.85 -16.76
CA ILE A 110 -13.04 -8.55 -15.90
C ILE A 110 -13.54 -9.96 -15.58
N LYS A 111 -14.81 -10.12 -15.16
CA LYS A 111 -15.37 -11.44 -14.83
C LYS A 111 -15.36 -12.38 -16.04
N LYS A 112 -15.72 -11.85 -17.22
CA LYS A 112 -15.67 -12.58 -18.49
C LYS A 112 -14.23 -13.00 -18.83
N PHE A 113 -13.27 -12.08 -18.75
CA PHE A 113 -11.86 -12.38 -18.99
C PHE A 113 -11.34 -13.50 -18.06
N LEU A 114 -11.63 -13.41 -16.77
CA LEU A 114 -11.18 -14.40 -15.78
C LEU A 114 -11.83 -15.77 -15.98
N SER A 115 -13.09 -15.80 -16.41
CA SER A 115 -13.81 -17.03 -16.74
C SER A 115 -13.24 -17.68 -18.02
N GLU A 116 -13.02 -16.89 -19.08
CA GLU A 116 -12.36 -17.36 -20.31
C GLU A 116 -10.93 -17.88 -20.03
N LEU A 117 -10.20 -17.25 -19.10
CA LEU A 117 -8.86 -17.68 -18.70
C LEU A 117 -8.89 -19.08 -18.05
N LYS A 118 -9.89 -19.34 -17.21
CA LYS A 118 -10.08 -20.63 -16.53
C LYS A 118 -10.48 -21.72 -17.52
N ASP A 119 -11.47 -21.46 -18.37
CA ASP A 119 -11.99 -22.44 -19.34
C ASP A 119 -10.90 -22.87 -20.33
N GLY A 120 -9.98 -21.97 -20.70
CA GLY A 120 -8.84 -22.29 -21.56
C GLY A 120 -7.81 -23.29 -20.98
N ILE A 121 -7.87 -23.62 -19.69
CA ILE A 121 -6.96 -24.56 -19.02
C ILE A 121 -7.61 -25.96 -18.84
N GLU A 122 -8.94 -26.04 -18.78
CA GLU A 122 -9.67 -27.29 -18.56
C GLU A 122 -9.93 -28.10 -19.84
N ASP A 123 -9.86 -27.49 -21.04
CA ASP A 123 -10.01 -28.17 -22.33
C ASP A 123 -8.68 -28.82 -22.82
N GLU A 124 -8.65 -30.15 -22.93
CA GLU A 124 -7.60 -30.89 -23.63
C GLU A 124 -7.43 -30.35 -25.08
N PRO A 125 -6.18 -30.19 -25.59
CA PRO A 125 -5.90 -29.51 -26.84
C PRO A 125 -6.43 -30.32 -28.03
N SER A 126 -7.66 -30.04 -28.41
CA SER A 126 -8.32 -30.59 -29.58
C SER A 126 -8.26 -29.59 -30.73
N GLY A 127 -7.10 -29.55 -31.41
CA GLY A 127 -6.96 -28.98 -32.75
C GLY A 127 -7.03 -27.44 -32.86
N ASP A 128 -5.89 -26.83 -33.16
CA ASP A 128 -5.71 -25.52 -33.81
C ASP A 128 -6.29 -24.24 -33.18
N VAL A 129 -6.77 -24.24 -31.92
CA VAL A 129 -7.05 -23.00 -31.20
C VAL A 129 -6.29 -22.95 -29.87
N GLN A 130 -5.12 -22.30 -29.87
CA GLN A 130 -4.42 -21.88 -28.66
C GLN A 130 -5.21 -20.75 -27.99
N LYS A 131 -6.07 -21.08 -27.01
CA LYS A 131 -6.77 -20.07 -26.17
C LYS A 131 -6.61 -20.27 -24.65
N GLY A 132 -5.75 -21.17 -24.21
CA GLY A 132 -5.35 -21.33 -22.81
C GLY A 132 -4.05 -20.63 -22.48
N LEU A 133 -3.87 -20.20 -21.22
CA LEU A 133 -2.67 -19.58 -20.66
C LEU A 133 -1.41 -20.45 -20.86
N LEU A 134 -0.73 -20.33 -22.00
CA LEU A 134 0.55 -20.99 -22.28
C LEU A 134 1.72 -20.16 -21.71
N ALA A 135 1.73 -19.90 -20.39
CA ALA A 135 2.97 -19.54 -19.73
C ALA A 135 3.80 -20.83 -19.58
N SER A 136 4.37 -21.32 -20.69
CA SER A 136 5.34 -22.42 -20.66
C SER A 136 6.74 -21.87 -20.75
N THR A 137 7.42 -21.82 -19.60
CA THR A 137 8.81 -21.37 -19.58
C THR A 137 9.72 -22.57 -19.85
N GLU A 138 10.39 -22.57 -21.01
CA GLU A 138 11.43 -23.56 -21.30
C GLU A 138 12.81 -23.05 -20.85
N LEU A 139 13.56 -23.89 -20.12
CA LEU A 139 14.99 -23.66 -19.84
C LEU A 139 15.83 -24.74 -20.51
N SER A 140 16.69 -24.33 -21.45
CA SER A 140 17.66 -25.23 -22.08
C SER A 140 18.83 -25.48 -21.15
N GLN A 141 19.03 -26.73 -20.73
CA GLN A 141 20.17 -27.10 -19.90
C GLN A 141 21.43 -27.38 -20.74
N ALA A 142 22.61 -27.22 -20.13
CA ALA A 142 23.92 -27.44 -20.75
C ALA A 142 24.21 -28.90 -21.19
N GLY A 143 23.21 -29.79 -21.18
CA GLY A 143 23.26 -31.18 -21.64
C GLY A 143 22.18 -31.56 -22.68
N GLY A 144 21.36 -30.62 -23.15
CA GLY A 144 20.30 -30.89 -24.15
C GLY A 144 18.96 -31.36 -23.58
N GLU A 145 18.84 -31.50 -22.26
CA GLU A 145 17.56 -31.78 -21.57
C GLU A 145 16.76 -30.47 -21.39
N LYS A 146 15.46 -30.52 -21.66
CA LYS A 146 14.52 -29.40 -21.51
C LYS A 146 13.85 -29.46 -20.15
N ALA A 147 13.93 -28.37 -19.38
CA ALA A 147 13.06 -28.18 -18.22
C ALA A 147 11.86 -27.31 -18.62
N VAL A 148 10.67 -27.69 -18.18
CA VAL A 148 9.41 -27.00 -18.50
C VAL A 148 8.68 -26.65 -17.20
N GLY A 149 8.29 -25.38 -17.06
CA GLY A 149 7.31 -24.95 -16.07
C GLY A 149 5.95 -24.76 -16.73
N THR A 150 4.87 -25.18 -16.07
CA THR A 150 3.48 -25.03 -16.56
C THR A 150 2.55 -24.58 -15.44
N ILE A 151 1.59 -23.72 -15.76
CA ILE A 151 0.43 -23.47 -14.89
C ILE A 151 -0.51 -24.67 -14.97
N ILE A 152 -0.82 -25.27 -13.82
CA ILE A 152 -1.62 -26.50 -13.72
C ILE A 152 -3.01 -26.25 -13.15
N ASP A 153 -3.23 -25.11 -12.49
CA ASP A 153 -4.52 -24.76 -11.90
C ASP A 153 -4.66 -23.24 -11.76
N VAL A 154 -5.90 -22.79 -11.96
CA VAL A 154 -6.33 -21.41 -11.84
C VAL A 154 -7.68 -21.41 -11.13
N ILE A 155 -7.66 -21.19 -9.81
CA ILE A 155 -8.88 -21.10 -9.01
C ILE A 155 -9.30 -19.64 -8.92
N PHE A 156 -10.44 -19.34 -9.53
CA PHE A 156 -11.16 -18.10 -9.32
C PHE A 156 -12.01 -18.23 -8.05
N ASN A 157 -11.57 -17.58 -6.97
CA ASN A 157 -12.39 -17.43 -5.78
C ASN A 157 -13.22 -16.16 -5.96
N ASP A 158 -14.46 -16.31 -6.43
CA ASP A 158 -15.47 -15.25 -6.33
C ASP A 158 -15.84 -15.19 -4.83
N ASN A 159 -15.00 -14.53 -4.01
CA ASN A 159 -15.39 -14.15 -2.65
C ASN A 159 -16.42 -13.00 -2.70
N VAL A 160 -17.31 -12.99 -3.70
CA VAL A 160 -18.59 -12.31 -3.65
C VAL A 160 -19.47 -13.22 -2.81
N PRO A 161 -19.91 -12.81 -1.61
CA PRO A 161 -20.80 -13.64 -0.80
C PRO A 161 -22.05 -13.99 -1.63
N ASP A 162 -22.18 -15.25 -2.02
CA ASP A 162 -23.26 -15.76 -2.89
C ASP A 162 -24.62 -15.81 -2.17
N ASP A 163 -24.76 -15.20 -0.99
CA ASP A 163 -25.97 -15.35 -0.15
C ASP A 163 -26.24 -14.19 0.83
N THR A 164 -25.76 -12.98 0.53
CA THR A 164 -26.22 -11.77 1.24
C THR A 164 -26.68 -10.75 0.22
N GLU A 165 -27.95 -10.33 0.31
CA GLU A 165 -28.65 -9.37 -0.56
C GLU A 165 -28.04 -7.95 -0.61
N ASP A 166 -26.73 -7.76 -0.35
CA ASP A 166 -26.16 -6.45 -0.05
C ASP A 166 -24.74 -6.18 -0.59
N THR A 167 -24.27 -6.87 -1.64
CA THR A 167 -22.88 -6.70 -2.10
C THR A 167 -22.70 -6.58 -3.61
N ASP A 168 -23.15 -5.45 -4.17
CA ASP A 168 -22.85 -5.11 -5.58
C ASP A 168 -21.58 -4.26 -5.77
N GLN A 169 -20.82 -3.96 -4.71
CA GLN A 169 -19.77 -2.93 -4.73
C GLN A 169 -18.31 -3.45 -4.77
N TYR A 170 -18.08 -4.76 -4.84
CA TYR A 170 -16.73 -5.31 -4.95
C TYR A 170 -16.33 -5.60 -6.39
N VAL A 171 -15.13 -5.13 -6.78
CA VAL A 171 -14.38 -5.64 -7.92
C VAL A 171 -12.97 -5.96 -7.43
N SER A 172 -12.85 -6.85 -6.44
CA SER A 172 -11.59 -7.46 -6.02
C SER A 172 -11.68 -8.95 -6.25
N TYR A 173 -10.93 -9.45 -7.21
CA TYR A 173 -10.91 -10.85 -7.61
C TYR A 173 -9.61 -11.50 -7.17
N THR A 174 -9.69 -12.63 -6.45
CA THR A 174 -8.52 -13.40 -6.09
C THR A 174 -8.40 -14.61 -6.99
N LEU A 175 -7.32 -14.62 -7.77
CA LEU A 175 -6.91 -15.73 -8.61
C LEU A 175 -5.81 -16.51 -7.91
N THR A 176 -6.00 -17.80 -7.73
CA THR A 176 -4.95 -18.68 -7.21
C THR A 176 -4.27 -19.38 -8.39
N LEU A 177 -3.00 -19.07 -8.62
CA LEU A 177 -2.17 -19.71 -9.64
C LEU A 177 -1.34 -20.84 -9.02
N THR A 178 -1.36 -22.02 -9.63
CA THR A 178 -0.46 -23.12 -9.26
C THR A 178 0.45 -23.46 -10.44
N ALA A 179 1.76 -23.37 -10.23
CA ALA A 179 2.78 -23.74 -11.22
C ALA A 179 3.51 -25.01 -10.80
N GLN A 180 3.73 -25.92 -11.76
CA GLN A 180 4.58 -27.09 -11.60
C GLN A 180 5.80 -26.97 -12.51
N ALA A 181 6.98 -27.29 -11.97
CA ALA A 181 8.20 -27.41 -12.76
C ALA A 181 8.91 -28.72 -12.47
N GLU A 182 9.42 -29.37 -13.52
CA GLU A 182 10.20 -30.60 -13.43
C GLU A 182 11.61 -30.39 -13.99
N VAL A 183 12.61 -30.76 -13.19
CA VAL A 183 14.03 -30.78 -13.60
C VAL A 183 14.61 -32.15 -13.25
N ASN A 184 14.90 -32.96 -14.27
CA ASN A 184 15.57 -34.27 -14.14
C ASN A 184 14.89 -35.17 -13.09
N GLY A 185 13.55 -35.27 -13.15
CA GLY A 185 12.71 -36.05 -12.22
C GLY A 185 12.42 -35.40 -10.87
N VAL A 186 12.99 -34.22 -10.58
CA VAL A 186 12.64 -33.43 -9.38
C VAL A 186 11.51 -32.47 -9.74
N VAL A 187 10.32 -32.73 -9.18
CA VAL A 187 9.12 -31.93 -9.39
C VAL A 187 8.93 -30.97 -8.22
N ARG A 188 8.66 -29.70 -8.51
CA ARG A 188 8.23 -28.69 -7.53
C ARG A 188 6.95 -28.03 -7.96
N LYS A 189 6.10 -27.78 -6.97
CA LYS A 189 4.84 -27.05 -7.12
C LYS A 189 4.90 -25.80 -6.27
N LEU A 190 4.53 -24.68 -6.87
CA LEU A 190 4.39 -23.40 -6.20
C LEU A 190 2.99 -22.88 -6.43
N LYS A 191 2.43 -22.30 -5.38
CA LYS A 191 1.13 -21.67 -5.38
C LYS A 191 1.29 -20.18 -5.08
N GLN A 192 0.51 -19.35 -5.77
CA GLN A 192 0.54 -17.91 -5.58
C GLN A 192 -0.85 -17.30 -5.78
N ASN A 193 -1.26 -16.45 -4.86
CA ASN A 193 -2.48 -15.67 -5.04
C ASN A 193 -2.16 -14.38 -5.80
N VAL A 194 -3.05 -14.02 -6.72
CA VAL A 194 -3.02 -12.81 -7.52
C VAL A 194 -4.34 -12.09 -7.28
N VAL A 195 -4.27 -10.91 -6.67
CA VAL A 195 -5.43 -10.07 -6.37
C VAL A 195 -5.56 -9.03 -7.47
N ILE A 196 -6.72 -8.99 -8.10
CA ILE A 196 -7.07 -8.03 -9.15
C ILE A 196 -8.14 -7.11 -8.58
N ASP A 197 -7.83 -5.83 -8.39
CA ASP A 197 -8.78 -4.86 -7.84
C ASP A 197 -8.93 -3.61 -8.71
N THR A 198 -10.04 -2.88 -8.57
CA THR A 198 -10.27 -1.58 -9.24
C THR A 198 -10.15 -0.41 -8.27
N TYR A 199 -9.32 -0.57 -7.24
CA TYR A 199 -9.01 0.53 -6.33
C TYR A 199 -7.80 1.34 -6.82
N PRO A 200 -7.84 2.67 -6.64
CA PRO A 200 -6.70 3.50 -6.98
C PRO A 200 -5.49 3.15 -6.11
N ASP A 201 -4.31 3.23 -6.70
CA ASP A 201 -3.07 2.79 -6.05
C ASP A 201 -2.72 3.64 -4.83
N PHE A 202 -3.16 4.91 -4.78
CA PHE A 202 -2.85 5.81 -3.66
C PHE A 202 -3.33 5.27 -2.30
N LEU A 203 -4.42 4.50 -2.29
CA LEU A 203 -4.97 3.89 -1.07
C LEU A 203 -4.08 2.78 -0.52
N LYS A 204 -3.07 2.32 -1.27
CA LYS A 204 -2.19 1.21 -0.88
C LYS A 204 -0.92 1.66 -0.16
N TYR A 205 -0.72 2.98 -0.05
CA TYR A 205 0.48 3.56 0.52
C TYR A 205 0.14 4.49 1.67
N VAL A 206 0.96 4.47 2.71
CA VAL A 206 0.85 5.41 3.83
C VAL A 206 1.30 6.81 3.43
N LEU A 207 2.33 6.91 2.59
CA LEU A 207 2.79 8.15 1.98
C LEU A 207 3.19 7.88 0.53
N GLY A 208 2.77 8.73 -0.40
CA GLY A 208 3.18 8.55 -1.78
C GLY A 208 3.05 9.78 -2.66
N SER A 209 3.79 9.75 -3.76
CA SER A 209 3.72 10.77 -4.79
C SER A 209 3.85 10.14 -6.17
N GLU A 210 3.04 10.56 -7.14
CA GLU A 210 3.25 10.23 -8.57
C GLU A 210 4.48 10.96 -9.14
N HIS A 211 4.93 12.05 -8.51
CA HIS A 211 6.18 12.73 -8.80
C HIS A 211 7.28 12.40 -7.76
N ASN A 212 7.82 13.37 -7.04
CA ASN A 212 8.85 13.14 -6.02
C ASN A 212 8.24 12.99 -4.62
N LEU A 213 8.65 11.92 -3.93
CA LEU A 213 8.44 11.82 -2.49
C LEU A 213 9.70 12.33 -1.78
N ILE A 214 9.56 13.45 -1.08
CA ILE A 214 10.65 14.16 -0.42
C ILE A 214 10.46 14.05 1.09
N ILE A 215 11.37 13.37 1.77
CA ILE A 215 11.31 13.10 3.21
C ILE A 215 12.50 13.76 3.89
N ASN A 216 12.24 14.77 4.70
CA ASN A 216 13.24 15.58 5.37
C ASN A 216 13.16 15.41 6.90
N GLY A 217 14.29 15.07 7.51
CA GLY A 217 14.44 14.89 8.95
C GLY A 217 14.12 13.46 9.40
N SER A 218 13.31 13.33 10.47
CA SER A 218 13.19 12.07 11.22
C SER A 218 11.75 11.60 11.47
N PRO A 219 10.91 11.43 10.44
CA PRO A 219 9.58 10.86 10.64
C PRO A 219 9.65 9.37 11.02
N TYR A 220 8.54 8.85 11.55
CA TYR A 220 8.26 7.42 11.69
C TYR A 220 7.12 7.04 10.74
N ILE A 221 7.35 6.04 9.91
CA ILE A 221 6.40 5.58 8.90
C ILE A 221 6.25 4.06 9.05
N GLU A 222 5.01 3.61 9.22
CA GLU A 222 4.65 2.19 9.29
C GLU A 222 3.68 1.89 8.15
N GLY A 223 4.12 1.12 7.16
CA GLY A 223 3.44 0.90 5.89
C GLY A 223 4.30 1.26 4.67
N ASN A 224 3.78 0.96 3.48
CA ASN A 224 4.51 1.12 2.23
C ASN A 224 4.48 2.57 1.74
N ILE A 225 5.59 3.01 1.14
CA ILE A 225 5.72 4.32 0.51
C ILE A 225 5.93 4.22 -1.00
N TYR A 226 5.49 5.21 -1.76
CA TYR A 226 5.61 5.24 -3.22
C TYR A 226 6.22 6.54 -3.75
N ALA A 227 7.17 6.42 -4.68
CA ALA A 227 7.72 7.53 -5.45
C ALA A 227 7.66 7.24 -6.96
N GLY A 228 6.82 7.97 -7.68
CA GLY A 228 6.61 7.84 -9.12
C GLY A 228 7.75 8.41 -9.97
N ASN A 229 8.61 9.27 -9.40
CA ASN A 229 9.87 9.71 -10.00
C ASN A 229 11.06 9.46 -9.05
N GLU A 230 11.28 10.30 -8.04
CA GLU A 230 12.43 10.23 -7.12
C GLU A 230 11.99 10.11 -5.66
N LEU A 231 12.62 9.21 -4.92
CA LEU A 231 12.56 9.17 -3.47
C LEU A 231 13.80 9.89 -2.91
N LYS A 232 13.57 11.07 -2.34
CA LYS A 232 14.62 11.94 -1.77
C LYS A 232 14.51 11.93 -0.26
N ILE A 233 15.53 11.42 0.41
CA ILE A 233 15.58 11.39 1.87
C ILE A 233 16.70 12.32 2.34
N SER A 234 16.44 13.12 3.36
CA SER A 234 17.41 14.03 3.99
C SER A 234 17.30 13.91 5.50
N ASP A 235 18.41 14.04 6.22
CA ASP A 235 18.38 14.18 7.68
C ASP A 235 18.05 15.60 8.16
N THR A 236 17.83 16.53 7.24
CA THR A 236 17.60 17.95 7.56
C THR A 236 16.17 18.33 7.23
N ALA A 237 15.36 18.60 8.26
CA ALA A 237 14.00 19.14 8.13
C ALA A 237 14.05 20.62 7.74
N HIS A 238 13.15 21.06 6.87
CA HIS A 238 12.97 22.47 6.48
C HIS A 238 11.60 22.97 6.93
N TYR A 239 11.53 24.17 7.50
CA TYR A 239 10.25 24.69 8.00
C TYR A 239 10.20 26.21 7.98
N LEU A 240 8.97 26.74 7.97
CA LEU A 240 8.67 28.16 8.02
C LEU A 240 8.20 28.52 9.44
N TYR A 241 8.94 29.38 10.11
CA TYR A 241 8.53 29.98 11.39
C TYR A 241 9.18 31.36 11.53
N ASN A 242 8.43 32.44 11.31
CA ASN A 242 8.98 33.82 11.26
C ASN A 242 10.17 33.99 10.27
N GLY A 243 10.31 33.08 9.30
CA GLY A 243 11.47 32.95 8.43
C GLY A 243 11.66 31.50 7.97
N ASN A 244 12.66 31.27 7.10
CA ASN A 244 13.03 29.91 6.66
C ASN A 244 14.09 29.34 7.60
N HIS A 245 13.83 28.14 8.12
CA HIS A 245 14.69 27.45 9.06
C HIS A 245 14.97 26.02 8.60
N SER A 246 16.02 25.44 9.16
CA SER A 246 16.37 24.04 8.94
C SER A 246 16.95 23.43 10.20
N TYR A 247 16.64 22.16 10.46
CA TYR A 247 17.12 21.44 11.63
C TYR A 247 17.51 20.01 11.25
N VAL A 248 18.71 19.57 11.66
CA VAL A 248 19.16 18.18 11.45
C VAL A 248 18.51 17.31 12.52
N SER A 249 17.76 16.30 12.10
CA SER A 249 17.04 15.39 12.99
C SER A 249 17.17 13.95 12.49
N LYS A 250 17.47 13.03 13.40
CA LYS A 250 17.64 11.59 13.13
C LYS A 250 16.93 10.77 14.22
N PRO A 251 16.66 9.48 13.97
CA PRO A 251 16.71 8.80 12.67
C PRO A 251 15.41 8.92 11.87
N PHE A 252 15.51 8.85 10.54
CA PHE A 252 14.40 8.44 9.67
C PHE A 252 14.10 6.95 9.91
N GLN A 253 12.82 6.60 10.07
CA GLN A 253 12.38 5.21 10.31
C GLN A 253 11.24 4.84 9.36
N LEU A 254 11.43 3.74 8.62
CA LEU A 254 10.45 3.13 7.74
C LEU A 254 10.29 1.64 8.09
N GLU A 255 9.11 1.28 8.54
CA GLU A 255 8.65 -0.10 8.74
C GLU A 255 7.69 -0.47 7.59
N GLY A 256 8.27 -0.82 6.45
CA GLY A 256 7.51 -1.14 5.24
C GLY A 256 8.40 -1.18 4.00
N GLU A 257 7.76 -1.20 2.83
CA GLU A 257 8.44 -1.24 1.53
C GLU A 257 8.51 0.16 0.90
N ALA A 258 9.63 0.47 0.26
CA ALA A 258 9.81 1.66 -0.56
C ALA A 258 9.72 1.31 -2.04
N HIS A 259 8.62 1.71 -2.67
CA HIS A 259 8.38 1.50 -4.10
C HIS A 259 8.93 2.68 -4.90
N VAL A 260 9.95 2.41 -5.71
CA VAL A 260 10.66 3.41 -6.54
C VAL A 260 10.73 2.96 -8.00
N GLN A 261 10.90 3.91 -8.92
CA GLN A 261 11.03 3.59 -10.36
C GLN A 261 12.29 2.82 -10.71
N SER A 262 13.38 3.08 -9.99
CA SER A 262 14.66 2.39 -10.13
C SER A 262 15.51 2.65 -8.90
N LEU A 263 16.53 1.82 -8.67
CA LEU A 263 17.43 2.00 -7.53
C LEU A 263 18.16 3.36 -7.59
N ASN A 264 18.52 3.85 -8.78
CA ASN A 264 19.19 5.16 -8.93
C ASN A 264 18.29 6.37 -8.61
N LYS A 265 16.98 6.15 -8.50
CA LYS A 265 15.99 7.18 -8.14
C LYS A 265 15.75 7.26 -6.63
N LEU A 266 16.41 6.40 -5.85
CA LEU A 266 16.53 6.51 -4.40
C LEU A 266 17.78 7.32 -4.07
N SER A 267 17.62 8.40 -3.31
CA SER A 267 18.73 9.25 -2.86
C SER A 267 18.64 9.58 -1.39
N TYR A 268 19.80 9.71 -0.76
CA TYR A 268 19.93 10.15 0.63
C TYR A 268 20.95 11.27 0.76
N LYS A 269 20.60 12.32 1.49
CA LYS A 269 21.46 13.48 1.76
C LYS A 269 21.67 13.65 3.27
N VAL A 270 22.92 13.76 3.65
CA VAL A 270 23.34 14.21 4.99
C VAL A 270 23.56 15.72 4.94
N GLY A 271 23.12 16.45 5.97
CA GLY A 271 23.25 17.91 6.07
C GLY A 271 24.63 18.40 5.65
N GLY A 272 24.66 19.31 4.67
CA GLY A 272 25.90 19.91 4.13
C GLY A 272 26.73 19.04 3.18
N SER A 273 26.29 17.82 2.83
CA SER A 273 26.98 16.91 1.90
C SER A 273 26.24 16.75 0.56
N ASP A 274 26.95 16.23 -0.44
CA ASP A 274 26.33 15.79 -1.70
C ASP A 274 25.46 14.54 -1.47
N PRO A 275 24.35 14.36 -2.22
CA PRO A 275 23.49 13.20 -2.08
C PRO A 275 24.17 11.92 -2.60
N VAL A 276 24.00 10.83 -1.88
CA VAL A 276 24.34 9.47 -2.35
C VAL A 276 23.10 8.81 -2.96
N THR A 277 23.28 7.86 -3.86
CA THR A 277 22.17 7.21 -4.58
C THR A 277 22.26 5.70 -4.60
N GLY A 278 21.11 5.06 -4.80
CA GLY A 278 20.99 3.63 -5.03
C GLY A 278 21.62 2.75 -3.96
N THR A 279 22.53 1.86 -4.35
CA THR A 279 23.13 0.87 -3.44
C THR A 279 23.82 1.51 -2.24
N GLN A 280 24.37 2.71 -2.40
CA GLN A 280 25.00 3.43 -1.28
C GLN A 280 23.99 3.77 -0.17
N VAL A 281 22.75 4.11 -0.53
CA VAL A 281 21.66 4.38 0.42
C VAL A 281 21.32 3.11 1.21
N THR A 282 21.27 1.97 0.53
CA THR A 282 20.97 0.68 1.15
C THR A 282 22.13 0.15 2.00
N ASP A 283 23.38 0.39 1.59
CA ASP A 283 24.59 0.04 2.34
C ASP A 283 24.69 0.82 3.66
N MET A 284 24.24 2.09 3.63
CA MET A 284 24.08 2.93 4.81
C MET A 284 22.91 2.52 5.72
N LYS A 285 22.10 1.54 5.30
CA LYS A 285 20.92 1.04 6.02
C LYS A 285 19.87 2.12 6.31
N ILE A 286 19.80 3.15 5.47
CA ILE A 286 18.71 4.15 5.53
C ILE A 286 17.38 3.47 5.18
N ILE A 287 17.40 2.67 4.11
CA ILE A 287 16.36 1.71 3.76
C ILE A 287 17.07 0.40 3.40
N PRO A 288 16.74 -0.75 4.02
CA PRO A 288 17.34 -2.03 3.66
C PRO A 288 17.07 -2.38 2.19
N ALA A 289 18.05 -3.00 1.50
CA ALA A 289 17.89 -3.41 0.11
C ALA A 289 16.68 -4.34 -0.11
N SER A 290 16.36 -5.19 0.87
CA SER A 290 15.19 -6.09 0.83
C SER A 290 13.85 -5.36 0.84
N SER A 291 13.83 -4.13 1.37
CA SER A 291 12.63 -3.28 1.49
C SER A 291 12.45 -2.35 0.29
N VAL A 292 13.39 -2.30 -0.66
CA VAL A 292 13.25 -1.50 -1.89
C VAL A 292 12.60 -2.34 -2.98
N LYS A 293 11.45 -1.90 -3.48
CA LYS A 293 10.73 -2.53 -4.59
C LYS A 293 10.76 -1.65 -5.82
N ILE A 294 10.98 -2.25 -6.98
CA ILE A 294 10.89 -1.54 -8.26
C ILE A 294 9.45 -1.62 -8.76
N LYS A 295 8.76 -0.47 -8.85
CA LYS A 295 7.40 -0.37 -9.40
C LYS A 295 7.39 0.64 -10.53
N ASN A 296 7.05 0.18 -11.74
CA ASN A 296 6.99 1.05 -12.91
C ASN A 296 5.79 2.00 -12.80
N HIS A 297 5.97 3.29 -13.11
CA HIS A 297 4.90 4.27 -13.10
C HIS A 297 3.72 3.89 -14.00
N ARG A 298 3.94 3.18 -15.12
CA ARG A 298 2.86 2.68 -15.99
C ARG A 298 1.96 1.63 -15.33
N SER A 299 2.43 0.99 -14.26
CA SER A 299 1.63 0.06 -13.45
C SER A 299 0.90 0.77 -12.32
N PHE A 300 1.11 2.08 -12.16
CA PHE A 300 0.40 2.88 -11.18
C PHE A 300 -0.99 3.21 -11.71
N VAL A 301 -1.98 2.90 -10.91
CA VAL A 301 -3.38 3.14 -11.23
C VAL A 301 -3.78 4.51 -10.67
N GLU A 302 -3.73 5.53 -11.52
CA GLU A 302 -4.10 6.91 -11.19
C GLU A 302 -5.59 7.06 -10.89
N VAL A 303 -5.91 8.09 -10.10
CA VAL A 303 -7.27 8.61 -9.95
C VAL A 303 -7.39 9.92 -10.74
N ASN A 304 -8.56 10.15 -11.33
CA ASN A 304 -8.93 11.45 -11.88
C ASN A 304 -10.07 12.00 -11.02
N VAL A 305 -9.83 13.09 -10.30
CA VAL A 305 -10.77 13.61 -9.30
C VAL A 305 -12.06 14.11 -9.95
N GLU A 306 -11.95 14.92 -11.00
CA GLU A 306 -13.10 15.48 -11.73
C GLU A 306 -13.95 14.38 -12.38
N SER A 307 -13.33 13.43 -13.07
CA SER A 307 -14.03 12.28 -13.62
C SER A 307 -14.70 11.49 -12.51
N SER A 308 -14.00 11.16 -11.42
CA SER A 308 -14.60 10.41 -10.30
C SER A 308 -15.80 11.15 -9.73
N PHE A 309 -15.72 12.47 -9.57
CA PHE A 309 -16.84 13.30 -9.13
C PHE A 309 -18.04 13.16 -10.06
N VAL A 310 -17.82 13.28 -11.38
CA VAL A 310 -18.87 13.09 -12.39
C VAL A 310 -19.49 11.70 -12.31
N ASP A 311 -18.68 10.65 -12.15
CA ASP A 311 -19.14 9.26 -11.99
C ASP A 311 -20.09 9.14 -10.78
N LYS A 312 -19.73 9.78 -9.65
CA LYS A 312 -20.53 9.74 -8.42
C LYS A 312 -21.86 10.50 -8.56
N VAL A 313 -21.86 11.63 -9.27
CA VAL A 313 -23.11 12.33 -9.60
C VAL A 313 -23.98 11.47 -10.53
N GLU A 314 -23.39 10.85 -11.56
CA GLU A 314 -24.11 9.98 -12.48
C GLU A 314 -24.76 8.79 -11.76
N GLU A 315 -24.00 8.12 -10.89
CA GLU A 315 -24.45 7.03 -10.01
C GLU A 315 -25.66 7.48 -9.15
N ALA A 316 -25.56 8.64 -8.50
CA ALA A 316 -26.62 9.18 -7.66
C ALA A 316 -27.91 9.55 -8.42
N THR A 317 -27.77 9.91 -9.70
CA THR A 317 -28.92 10.24 -10.57
C THR A 317 -29.61 9.02 -11.17
N GLU A 318 -29.02 7.83 -11.03
CA GLU A 318 -29.44 6.57 -11.69
C GLU A 318 -29.69 6.74 -13.21
N SER A 319 -29.02 7.73 -13.82
CA SER A 319 -29.23 8.15 -15.21
C SER A 319 -27.97 7.88 -16.01
N HIS A 320 -27.91 6.70 -16.64
CA HIS A 320 -26.76 6.30 -17.45
C HIS A 320 -26.58 7.20 -18.68
N ASN A 321 -25.32 7.56 -18.98
CA ASN A 321 -24.85 8.32 -20.16
C ASN A 321 -25.04 9.85 -20.10
N ASN A 322 -25.04 10.44 -18.90
CA ASN A 322 -25.20 11.89 -18.72
C ASN A 322 -23.91 12.62 -18.34
N ARG A 323 -22.77 11.93 -18.34
CA ARG A 323 -21.44 12.44 -17.98
C ARG A 323 -21.12 13.82 -18.53
N GLN A 324 -21.22 14.01 -19.84
CA GLN A 324 -20.90 15.30 -20.48
C GLN A 324 -21.84 16.41 -20.00
N THR A 325 -23.13 16.10 -19.83
CA THR A 325 -24.10 17.07 -19.30
C THR A 325 -23.74 17.45 -17.87
N ILE A 326 -23.37 16.50 -17.02
CA ILE A 326 -22.95 16.76 -15.63
C ILE A 326 -21.70 17.65 -15.62
N LEU A 327 -20.70 17.31 -16.43
CA LEU A 327 -19.46 18.08 -16.56
C LEU A 327 -19.74 19.53 -16.99
N ASP A 328 -20.57 19.73 -18.02
CA ASP A 328 -20.98 21.06 -18.49
C ASP A 328 -21.71 21.85 -17.37
N ARG A 329 -22.52 21.16 -16.54
CA ARG A 329 -23.23 21.78 -15.41
C ARG A 329 -22.30 22.16 -14.26
N ILE A 330 -21.27 21.36 -14.00
CA ILE A 330 -20.19 21.70 -13.05
C ILE A 330 -19.47 22.96 -13.54
N HIS A 331 -18.97 22.97 -14.78
CA HIS A 331 -18.20 24.10 -15.32
C HIS A 331 -19.01 25.39 -15.44
N SER A 332 -20.33 25.28 -15.65
CA SER A 332 -21.23 26.43 -15.72
C SER A 332 -21.77 26.89 -14.36
N GLY A 333 -21.44 26.22 -13.25
CA GLY A 333 -21.96 26.53 -11.90
C GLY A 333 -23.48 26.33 -11.79
N ALA A 334 -24.01 25.35 -12.52
CA ALA A 334 -25.43 25.05 -12.62
C ALA A 334 -25.76 23.62 -12.18
N LEU A 335 -24.88 22.97 -11.41
CA LEU A 335 -25.04 21.59 -10.97
C LEU A 335 -26.27 21.44 -10.07
N ALA A 336 -26.43 22.30 -9.06
CA ALA A 336 -27.57 22.24 -8.16
C ALA A 336 -28.92 22.39 -8.87
N GLY A 337 -28.99 23.29 -9.86
CA GLY A 337 -30.20 23.46 -10.66
C GLY A 337 -30.54 22.24 -11.53
N TYR A 338 -29.52 21.55 -12.04
CA TYR A 338 -29.70 20.29 -12.77
C TYR A 338 -30.19 19.16 -11.86
N LEU A 339 -29.55 19.00 -10.69
CA LEU A 339 -29.87 17.93 -9.75
C LEU A 339 -31.22 18.13 -9.04
N ALA A 340 -31.64 19.38 -8.79
CA ALA A 340 -32.97 19.67 -8.25
C ALA A 340 -34.12 19.21 -9.18
N GLY A 341 -33.85 19.02 -10.48
CA GLY A 341 -34.80 18.43 -11.42
C GLY A 341 -34.91 16.90 -11.34
N ASN A 342 -34.03 16.23 -10.59
CA ASN A 342 -34.02 14.78 -10.44
C ASN A 342 -34.74 14.36 -9.15
N SER A 343 -35.71 13.44 -9.26
CA SER A 343 -36.50 12.96 -8.13
C SER A 343 -35.71 12.18 -7.07
N ASN A 344 -34.49 11.74 -7.37
CA ASN A 344 -33.61 11.02 -6.45
C ASN A 344 -32.90 11.97 -5.47
N PHE A 345 -32.96 13.28 -5.72
CA PHE A 345 -32.34 14.29 -4.87
C PHE A 345 -33.36 15.09 -4.07
N ASP A 346 -33.12 15.19 -2.77
CA ASP A 346 -33.65 16.28 -1.96
C ASP A 346 -32.92 17.58 -2.31
N HIS A 347 -33.68 18.68 -2.35
CA HIS A 347 -33.17 20.01 -2.69
C HIS A 347 -33.77 21.03 -1.72
N PRO A 348 -33.24 21.10 -0.47
CA PRO A 348 -33.68 22.12 0.48
C PRO A 348 -33.49 23.52 -0.09
N ASP A 349 -34.34 24.45 0.36
CA ASP A 349 -34.11 25.87 0.17
C ASP A 349 -32.79 26.28 0.84
N VAL A 350 -32.16 27.32 0.32
CA VAL A 350 -30.94 27.90 0.92
C VAL A 350 -31.29 28.37 2.33
N LEU A 351 -30.48 27.94 3.31
CA LEU A 351 -30.73 28.25 4.71
C LEU A 351 -30.67 29.76 4.94
N GLY A 352 -31.82 30.36 5.28
CA GLY A 352 -31.95 31.79 5.55
C GLY A 352 -31.54 32.17 6.98
N GLU A 353 -31.80 33.42 7.36
CA GLU A 353 -31.63 33.85 8.76
C GLU A 353 -32.61 33.09 9.67
N LYS A 354 -32.10 32.61 10.81
CA LYS A 354 -32.92 31.95 11.82
C LYS A 354 -34.07 32.88 12.26
N PRO A 355 -35.33 32.44 12.14
CA PRO A 355 -36.47 33.23 12.59
C PRO A 355 -36.36 33.57 14.08
N ASP A 356 -36.92 34.72 14.49
CA ASP A 356 -36.97 35.11 15.90
C ASP A 356 -37.89 34.15 16.67
N PRO A 357 -37.37 33.38 17.65
CA PRO A 357 -38.19 32.44 18.42
C PRO A 357 -39.29 33.13 19.24
N ALA A 358 -39.19 34.45 19.46
CA ALA A 358 -40.22 35.23 20.14
C ALA A 358 -41.39 35.64 19.22
N ASP A 359 -41.29 35.47 17.90
CA ASP A 359 -42.37 35.73 16.96
C ASP A 359 -43.41 34.60 16.99
N THR A 360 -44.40 34.74 17.87
CA THR A 360 -45.48 33.76 18.04
C THR A 360 -46.65 33.95 17.06
N SER A 361 -46.53 34.83 16.07
CA SER A 361 -47.54 34.98 15.01
C SER A 361 -47.67 33.69 14.20
N ASP A 362 -48.77 33.49 13.49
CA ASP A 362 -48.94 32.29 12.66
C ASP A 362 -47.91 32.25 11.53
N GLU A 363 -47.61 33.40 10.91
CA GLU A 363 -46.51 33.55 9.94
C GLU A 363 -45.13 33.26 10.55
N GLY A 364 -44.89 33.69 11.80
CA GLY A 364 -43.66 33.41 12.55
C GLY A 364 -43.46 31.91 12.79
N LYS A 365 -44.52 31.21 13.20
CA LYS A 365 -44.50 29.75 13.40
C LYS A 365 -44.31 28.99 12.09
N GLU A 366 -44.95 29.40 11.01
CA GLU A 366 -44.77 28.78 9.69
C GLU A 366 -43.33 28.94 9.20
N ARG A 367 -42.72 30.12 9.37
CA ARG A 367 -41.30 30.34 9.05
C ARG A 367 -40.38 29.51 9.93
N GLN A 368 -40.64 29.42 11.23
CA GLN A 368 -39.85 28.59 12.13
C GLN A 368 -39.92 27.11 11.74
N GLN A 369 -41.12 26.60 11.42
CA GLN A 369 -41.29 25.21 11.00
C GLN A 369 -40.55 24.91 9.69
N ALA A 370 -40.67 25.77 8.67
CA ALA A 370 -39.97 25.58 7.40
C ALA A 370 -38.44 25.61 7.57
N TYR A 371 -37.96 26.47 8.47
CA TYR A 371 -36.55 26.55 8.84
C TYR A 371 -36.10 25.27 9.58
N ASP A 372 -36.86 24.80 10.57
CA ASP A 372 -36.57 23.58 11.31
C ASP A 372 -36.59 22.33 10.41
N ASP A 373 -37.52 22.27 9.45
CA ASP A 373 -37.60 21.21 8.46
C ASP A 373 -36.37 21.20 7.54
N THR A 374 -35.89 22.39 7.16
CA THR A 374 -34.67 22.55 6.35
C THR A 374 -33.43 22.10 7.14
N VAL A 375 -33.31 22.52 8.40
CA VAL A 375 -32.23 22.08 9.30
C VAL A 375 -32.28 20.56 9.50
N ALA A 376 -33.46 19.98 9.70
CA ALA A 376 -33.63 18.53 9.84
C ALA A 376 -33.18 17.79 8.58
N LEU A 377 -33.52 18.29 7.39
CA LEU A 377 -33.13 17.70 6.12
C LEU A 377 -31.62 17.78 5.87
N LEU A 378 -30.99 18.91 6.20
CA LEU A 378 -29.55 19.11 6.07
C LEU A 378 -28.74 18.27 7.07
N THR A 379 -29.28 18.02 8.27
CA THR A 379 -28.59 17.28 9.34
C THR A 379 -28.85 15.77 9.32
N HIS A 380 -30.05 15.35 8.90
CA HIS A 380 -30.47 13.95 8.89
C HIS A 380 -31.10 13.57 7.52
N PRO A 381 -30.34 13.69 6.42
CA PRO A 381 -30.84 13.35 5.11
C PRO A 381 -31.17 11.85 5.00
N THR A 382 -32.20 11.54 4.21
CA THR A 382 -32.69 10.15 4.02
C THR A 382 -32.37 9.57 2.64
N ARG A 383 -31.89 10.42 1.72
CA ARG A 383 -31.46 10.08 0.35
C ARG A 383 -30.43 11.11 -0.14
N SER A 384 -29.99 11.00 -1.39
CA SER A 384 -29.09 12.00 -1.99
C SER A 384 -29.68 13.40 -1.86
N LEU A 385 -28.83 14.39 -1.57
CA LEU A 385 -29.22 15.77 -1.32
C LEU A 385 -28.33 16.69 -2.12
N VAL A 386 -28.89 17.77 -2.68
CA VAL A 386 -28.14 18.84 -3.30
C VAL A 386 -28.45 20.18 -2.65
N TYR A 387 -27.41 20.85 -2.17
CA TYR A 387 -27.48 22.17 -1.58
C TYR A 387 -26.82 23.19 -2.50
N LYS A 388 -27.53 24.28 -2.80
CA LYS A 388 -27.04 25.35 -3.67
C LYS A 388 -26.35 26.44 -2.84
N GLY A 389 -25.05 26.64 -3.07
CA GLY A 389 -24.25 27.67 -2.40
C GLY A 389 -23.46 27.14 -1.22
N ASP A 390 -22.93 28.07 -0.43
CA ASP A 390 -21.99 27.77 0.66
C ASP A 390 -22.71 27.23 1.90
N LEU A 391 -22.16 26.18 2.50
CA LEU A 391 -22.71 25.50 3.66
C LEU A 391 -21.74 25.55 4.84
N VAL A 392 -22.27 25.89 6.01
CA VAL A 392 -21.52 25.94 7.27
C VAL A 392 -22.11 24.95 8.27
N ILE A 393 -21.31 23.98 8.68
CA ILE A 393 -21.63 23.03 9.76
C ILE A 393 -20.88 23.48 11.01
N ASP A 394 -21.60 24.06 11.97
CA ASP A 394 -21.03 24.76 13.13
C ASP A 394 -21.20 24.00 14.46
N GLY A 395 -21.91 22.88 14.43
CA GLY A 395 -22.20 22.08 15.62
C GLY A 395 -23.28 22.66 16.53
N THR A 396 -23.87 23.82 16.19
CA THR A 396 -24.93 24.46 16.97
C THR A 396 -26.25 24.48 16.22
N GLU A 397 -26.24 25.03 15.01
CA GLU A 397 -27.39 25.10 14.13
C GLU A 397 -27.47 23.84 13.28
N LEU A 398 -26.38 23.55 12.58
CA LEU A 398 -26.20 22.30 11.85
C LEU A 398 -25.26 21.42 12.67
N THR A 399 -25.86 20.46 13.39
CA THR A 399 -25.15 19.62 14.37
C THR A 399 -24.29 18.52 13.74
N GLY A 400 -24.30 18.39 12.41
CA GLY A 400 -23.60 17.36 11.65
C GLY A 400 -24.32 17.00 10.37
N ILE A 401 -23.85 15.96 9.68
CA ILE A 401 -24.52 15.37 8.51
C ILE A 401 -24.60 13.87 8.77
N ASN A 402 -25.77 13.35 9.11
CA ASN A 402 -25.93 12.02 9.66
C ASN A 402 -26.92 11.18 8.86
N TYR A 403 -26.39 10.44 7.87
CA TYR A 403 -27.15 9.40 7.20
C TYR A 403 -27.30 8.15 8.09
N THR A 404 -28.51 7.61 8.20
CA THR A 404 -28.74 6.30 8.83
C THR A 404 -28.07 5.17 8.03
N SER A 405 -28.11 5.26 6.70
CA SER A 405 -27.39 4.43 5.74
C SER A 405 -26.83 5.31 4.63
N LYS A 406 -25.59 5.06 4.19
CA LYS A 406 -24.96 5.77 3.05
C LYS A 406 -25.37 5.19 1.69
N VAL A 407 -26.22 4.17 1.67
CA VAL A 407 -26.73 3.50 0.46
C VAL A 407 -28.25 3.31 0.56
N SER A 408 -28.93 3.30 -0.57
CA SER A 408 -30.34 2.97 -0.70
C SER A 408 -30.60 1.49 -0.47
N ALA A 409 -31.89 1.12 -0.36
CA ALA A 409 -32.29 -0.28 -0.30
C ALA A 409 -31.99 -1.06 -1.60
N SER A 410 -31.73 -0.37 -2.71
CA SER A 410 -31.28 -0.95 -3.98
C SER A 410 -29.75 -0.93 -4.14
N GLY A 411 -29.00 -0.55 -3.10
CA GLY A 411 -27.53 -0.52 -3.12
C GLY A 411 -26.92 0.72 -3.76
N VAL A 412 -27.74 1.71 -4.17
CA VAL A 412 -27.27 2.97 -4.78
C VAL A 412 -26.73 3.91 -3.70
N PRO A 413 -25.47 4.38 -3.80
CA PRO A 413 -24.91 5.32 -2.83
C PRO A 413 -25.67 6.64 -2.77
N TYR A 414 -25.90 7.12 -1.56
CA TYR A 414 -26.38 8.48 -1.33
C TYR A 414 -25.22 9.46 -1.31
N TRP A 415 -25.43 10.60 -1.97
CA TRP A 415 -24.46 11.67 -2.10
C TRP A 415 -25.02 12.99 -1.60
N TYR A 416 -24.24 13.67 -0.76
CA TYR A 416 -24.50 15.01 -0.27
C TYR A 416 -23.69 16.01 -1.10
N VAL A 417 -24.36 16.70 -2.01
CA VAL A 417 -23.73 17.61 -2.98
C VAL A 417 -23.83 19.05 -2.47
N VAL A 418 -22.69 19.68 -2.24
CA VAL A 418 -22.57 21.11 -1.96
C VAL A 418 -22.08 21.79 -3.24
N ASP A 419 -22.99 22.47 -3.95
CA ASP A 419 -22.64 23.29 -5.11
C ASP A 419 -22.17 24.67 -4.65
N GLY A 420 -21.02 24.69 -3.97
CA GLY A 420 -20.43 25.83 -3.26
C GLY A 420 -19.28 25.40 -2.35
N ASN A 421 -18.95 26.23 -1.37
CA ASN A 421 -17.95 25.93 -0.34
C ASN A 421 -18.57 25.19 0.85
N LEU A 422 -17.78 24.32 1.51
CA LEU A 422 -18.15 23.64 2.74
C LEU A 422 -17.19 24.02 3.87
N LEU A 423 -17.73 24.65 4.92
CA LEU A 423 -17.02 24.93 6.16
C LEU A 423 -17.57 24.04 7.27
N ILE A 424 -16.71 23.23 7.90
CA ILE A 424 -17.02 22.50 9.12
C ILE A 424 -16.20 23.16 10.24
N ASP A 425 -16.85 23.98 11.07
CA ASP A 425 -16.19 24.74 12.13
C ASP A 425 -16.77 24.39 13.50
N ASN A 426 -16.10 23.48 14.20
CA ASN A 426 -16.40 23.11 15.58
C ASN A 426 -15.31 23.60 16.54
N TYR A 427 -14.64 24.71 16.21
CA TYR A 427 -13.51 25.18 16.98
C TYR A 427 -13.93 25.63 18.38
N GLY A 428 -13.23 25.14 19.40
CA GLY A 428 -13.49 25.47 20.81
C GLY A 428 -14.62 24.67 21.46
N ALA A 429 -15.33 23.81 20.74
CA ALA A 429 -16.36 22.95 21.30
C ALA A 429 -15.78 21.71 22.01
N ASP A 430 -16.50 21.21 23.01
CA ASP A 430 -16.13 20.00 23.73
C ASP A 430 -16.56 18.72 23.00
N THR A 431 -17.77 18.72 22.44
CA THR A 431 -18.39 17.61 21.71
C THR A 431 -18.00 17.67 20.23
N PRO A 432 -17.56 16.57 19.61
CA PRO A 432 -17.28 16.54 18.17
C PRO A 432 -18.57 16.67 17.34
N ILE A 433 -18.43 17.15 16.10
CA ILE A 433 -19.47 17.06 15.08
C ILE A 433 -19.36 15.69 14.40
N ASP A 434 -20.49 14.99 14.26
CA ASP A 434 -20.56 13.73 13.53
C ASP A 434 -20.91 13.99 12.06
N VAL A 435 -20.08 13.44 11.17
CA VAL A 435 -20.28 13.51 9.72
C VAL A 435 -20.23 12.10 9.16
N ARG A 436 -21.39 11.56 8.85
CA ARG A 436 -21.61 10.26 8.21
C ARG A 436 -22.29 10.47 6.87
N ALA A 437 -21.49 10.71 5.83
CA ALA A 437 -21.99 11.00 4.48
C ALA A 437 -20.91 10.78 3.41
N ASN A 438 -21.32 10.45 2.18
CA ASN A 438 -20.48 10.66 1.00
C ASN A 438 -20.77 12.07 0.46
N ILE A 439 -19.74 12.90 0.29
CA ILE A 439 -19.88 14.34 0.03
C ILE A 439 -19.17 14.73 -1.26
N LEU A 440 -19.84 15.53 -2.07
CA LEU A 440 -19.30 16.14 -3.29
C LEU A 440 -19.33 17.66 -3.13
N VAL A 441 -18.18 18.33 -3.20
CA VAL A 441 -18.06 19.79 -3.04
C VAL A 441 -17.47 20.39 -4.31
N THR A 442 -18.18 21.35 -4.94
CA THR A 442 -17.69 22.03 -6.14
C THR A 442 -16.72 23.18 -5.84
N GLY A 443 -16.70 23.66 -4.58
CA GLY A 443 -15.84 24.72 -4.08
C GLY A 443 -14.76 24.27 -3.07
N LYS A 444 -14.44 25.14 -2.11
CA LYS A 444 -13.43 24.93 -1.08
C LYS A 444 -14.00 24.13 0.10
N VAL A 445 -13.19 23.26 0.70
CA VAL A 445 -13.46 22.63 2.00
C VAL A 445 -12.55 23.20 3.09
N GLU A 446 -13.12 23.55 4.23
CA GLU A 446 -12.38 23.97 5.42
C GLU A 446 -12.88 23.21 6.66
N ILE A 447 -11.96 22.61 7.42
CA ILE A 447 -12.27 21.79 8.59
C ILE A 447 -11.50 22.34 9.80
N ARG A 448 -12.23 22.71 10.86
CA ARG A 448 -11.70 23.28 12.10
C ARG A 448 -12.37 22.66 13.33
N GLY A 449 -11.60 22.48 14.41
CA GLY A 449 -12.09 21.92 15.66
C GLY A 449 -12.27 20.40 15.65
N LYS A 450 -13.13 19.88 16.53
CA LYS A 450 -13.31 18.42 16.74
C LYS A 450 -14.38 17.87 15.80
N VAL A 451 -14.03 16.91 14.95
CA VAL A 451 -14.96 16.29 14.00
C VAL A 451 -14.72 14.79 13.94
N GLN A 452 -15.80 14.01 13.82
CA GLN A 452 -15.80 12.56 13.64
C GLN A 452 -16.38 12.22 12.27
N PHE A 453 -15.65 11.44 11.46
CA PHE A 453 -16.04 11.10 10.09
C PHE A 453 -16.28 9.62 9.89
N ASP A 454 -17.35 9.30 9.17
CA ASP A 454 -17.55 8.07 8.37
C ASP A 454 -17.90 8.55 6.95
N SER A 455 -16.90 9.04 6.24
CA SER A 455 -17.13 9.86 5.05
C SER A 455 -16.08 9.71 3.97
N THR A 456 -16.55 9.79 2.73
CA THR A 456 -15.71 10.12 1.58
C THR A 456 -16.10 11.50 1.06
N ILE A 457 -15.13 12.38 0.84
CA ILE A 457 -15.33 13.76 0.40
C ILE A 457 -14.51 13.99 -0.88
N TYR A 458 -15.18 14.41 -1.95
CA TYR A 458 -14.53 14.93 -3.16
C TYR A 458 -14.60 16.44 -3.20
N VAL A 459 -13.49 17.07 -3.54
CA VAL A 459 -13.36 18.53 -3.59
C VAL A 459 -12.83 18.91 -4.96
N LEU A 460 -13.65 19.57 -5.78
CA LEU A 460 -13.20 20.12 -7.06
C LEU A 460 -12.42 21.41 -6.86
N LYS A 461 -11.68 21.77 -7.91
CA LYS A 461 -10.97 23.03 -7.93
C LYS A 461 -11.96 24.17 -8.16
N ALA A 462 -12.18 24.97 -7.13
CA ALA A 462 -12.98 26.19 -7.21
C ALA A 462 -12.53 27.11 -8.36
N ALA A 463 -13.49 27.64 -9.12
CA ALA A 463 -13.22 28.52 -10.27
C ALA A 463 -12.60 29.88 -9.88
N ALA A 464 -12.69 30.29 -8.61
CA ALA A 464 -12.20 31.56 -8.09
C ALA A 464 -11.04 31.36 -7.11
N GLY A 465 -9.96 32.12 -7.33
CA GLY A 465 -8.62 31.95 -6.76
C GLY A 465 -8.51 31.73 -5.24
N GLY A 466 -7.65 30.77 -4.91
CA GLY A 466 -7.06 30.47 -3.61
C GLY A 466 -5.89 29.52 -3.85
N GLU A 467 -4.85 29.56 -3.02
CA GLU A 467 -3.71 28.63 -3.15
C GLU A 467 -4.12 27.19 -2.78
N PHE A 468 -5.10 27.05 -1.88
CA PHE A 468 -5.55 25.77 -1.32
C PHE A 468 -7.06 25.60 -1.47
N ASN A 469 -7.47 24.41 -1.89
CA ASN A 469 -8.88 24.00 -2.02
C ASN A 469 -9.40 23.27 -0.79
N THR A 470 -8.49 22.65 -0.05
CA THR A 470 -8.80 22.03 1.23
C THR A 470 -7.90 22.62 2.30
N VAL A 471 -8.49 23.07 3.40
CA VAL A 471 -7.76 23.57 4.57
C VAL A 471 -8.19 22.78 5.79
N VAL A 472 -7.23 22.18 6.47
CA VAL A 472 -7.43 21.51 7.76
C VAL A 472 -6.63 22.28 8.80
N GLU A 473 -7.33 22.99 9.67
CA GLU A 473 -6.70 23.93 10.60
C GLU A 473 -7.20 23.72 12.04
N ASP A 474 -6.26 23.59 12.98
CA ASP A 474 -6.58 23.33 14.41
C ASP A 474 -7.62 22.22 14.59
N ALA A 475 -7.62 21.23 13.69
CA ALA A 475 -8.64 20.20 13.64
C ALA A 475 -8.18 18.93 14.36
N THR A 476 -9.13 18.26 15.01
CA THR A 476 -8.99 16.87 15.48
C THR A 476 -9.98 16.02 14.69
N ILE A 477 -9.46 15.22 13.77
CA ILE A 477 -10.25 14.36 12.88
C ILE A 477 -10.20 12.93 13.43
N ASN A 478 -11.31 12.48 13.99
CA ASN A 478 -11.45 11.14 14.52
C ASN A 478 -12.32 10.29 13.60
N GLY A 479 -12.18 8.98 13.72
CA GLY A 479 -13.08 8.06 13.02
C GLY A 479 -14.41 7.91 13.75
N LEU A 480 -15.52 8.07 13.05
CA LEU A 480 -16.85 7.77 13.57
C LEU A 480 -17.07 6.25 13.49
N ASN A 481 -17.34 5.60 14.62
CA ASN A 481 -17.47 4.13 14.70
C ASN A 481 -16.24 3.37 14.14
N ASN A 482 -15.04 3.92 14.36
CA ASN A 482 -13.74 3.41 13.86
C ASN A 482 -13.53 3.47 12.34
N LYS A 483 -14.42 4.15 11.59
CA LYS A 483 -14.25 4.36 10.15
C LYS A 483 -13.52 5.66 9.89
N GLU A 484 -12.76 5.74 8.80
CA GLU A 484 -11.94 6.91 8.49
C GLU A 484 -12.59 7.91 7.52
N LEU A 485 -11.99 9.10 7.44
CA LEU A 485 -12.25 10.08 6.39
C LEU A 485 -11.44 9.73 5.14
N VAL A 486 -12.05 9.65 3.97
CA VAL A 486 -11.33 9.70 2.68
C VAL A 486 -11.58 11.06 2.06
N LEU A 487 -10.55 11.90 1.94
CA LEU A 487 -10.66 13.24 1.35
C LEU A 487 -9.81 13.33 0.10
N ILE A 488 -10.46 13.59 -1.04
CA ILE A 488 -9.86 13.62 -2.36
C ILE A 488 -10.05 15.02 -2.94
N SER A 489 -8.96 15.75 -3.16
CA SER A 489 -8.98 17.13 -3.64
C SER A 489 -8.32 17.27 -5.00
N GLU A 490 -8.97 17.96 -5.93
CA GLU A 490 -8.36 18.35 -7.21
C GLU A 490 -7.32 19.48 -7.01
N GLY A 491 -7.44 20.23 -5.91
CA GLY A 491 -6.50 21.31 -5.57
C GLY A 491 -5.56 20.96 -4.43
N ALA A 492 -4.68 21.90 -4.08
CA ALA A 492 -3.73 21.71 -2.98
C ALA A 492 -4.43 21.67 -1.62
N ILE A 493 -3.85 20.88 -0.71
CA ILE A 493 -4.32 20.72 0.67
C ILE A 493 -3.33 21.39 1.63
N LEU A 494 -3.83 22.25 2.51
CA LEU A 494 -3.06 22.87 3.59
C LEU A 494 -3.43 22.24 4.94
N PHE A 495 -2.42 21.75 5.65
CA PHE A 495 -2.53 21.44 7.08
C PHE A 495 -1.87 22.53 7.90
N ASN A 496 -2.62 23.14 8.81
CA ASN A 496 -2.10 24.19 9.68
C ASN A 496 -2.40 23.88 11.15
N ARG A 497 -1.39 24.09 12.01
CA ARG A 497 -1.52 24.09 13.49
C ARG A 497 -2.19 22.84 14.12
N LEU A 498 -2.00 21.65 13.53
CA LEU A 498 -2.45 20.41 14.16
C LEU A 498 -1.69 20.16 15.49
N ALA A 499 -2.40 20.22 16.62
CA ALA A 499 -1.82 20.06 17.97
C ALA A 499 -0.52 20.87 18.18
N ALA A 500 -0.53 22.15 17.76
CA ALA A 500 0.66 23.01 17.78
C ALA A 500 1.25 23.12 19.19
N PHE A 501 2.53 22.75 19.34
CA PHE A 501 3.27 22.76 20.60
C PHE A 501 2.67 21.88 21.73
N ASP A 502 1.81 20.92 21.39
CA ASP A 502 1.40 19.85 22.30
C ASP A 502 2.45 18.71 22.29
N GLU A 503 2.42 17.84 23.29
CA GLU A 503 3.24 16.63 23.42
C GLU A 503 2.42 15.33 23.24
N ALA A 504 1.10 15.44 23.12
CA ALA A 504 0.21 14.33 22.75
C ALA A 504 -0.75 14.76 21.64
N ALA A 505 -0.83 13.99 20.57
CA ALA A 505 -1.81 14.19 19.49
C ALA A 505 -2.62 12.92 19.26
N THR A 506 -3.92 13.09 19.08
CA THR A 506 -4.78 12.00 18.59
C THR A 506 -4.49 11.78 17.10
N PRO A 507 -4.30 10.52 16.65
CA PRO A 507 -4.13 10.23 15.24
C PRO A 507 -5.33 10.72 14.42
N LEU A 508 -5.03 11.37 13.29
CA LEU A 508 -5.99 11.67 12.24
C LEU A 508 -6.34 10.35 11.54
N ASN A 509 -7.57 9.86 11.69
CA ASN A 509 -8.03 8.67 10.98
C ASN A 509 -8.51 9.08 9.59
N ALA A 510 -7.60 9.08 8.61
CA ALA A 510 -7.91 9.59 7.27
C ALA A 510 -6.98 9.11 6.16
N PHE A 511 -7.54 9.06 4.95
CA PHE A 511 -6.82 9.02 3.68
C PHE A 511 -6.99 10.34 2.95
N PHE A 512 -5.88 10.94 2.54
CA PHE A 512 -5.86 12.19 1.78
C PHE A 512 -5.24 11.94 0.40
N TYR A 513 -5.89 12.49 -0.62
CA TYR A 513 -5.38 12.57 -1.98
C TYR A 513 -5.45 14.00 -2.50
N THR A 514 -4.41 14.46 -3.20
CA THR A 514 -4.44 15.72 -3.96
C THR A 514 -3.89 15.55 -5.37
N ASP A 515 -4.54 16.17 -6.36
CA ASP A 515 -4.00 16.31 -7.74
C ASP A 515 -2.84 17.33 -7.82
N SER A 516 -2.52 18.02 -6.72
CA SER A 516 -1.45 19.01 -6.64
C SER A 516 -0.28 18.50 -5.78
N LYS A 517 0.60 19.42 -5.37
CA LYS A 517 1.67 19.18 -4.39
C LYS A 517 1.14 19.36 -2.97
N ALA A 518 1.84 18.77 -2.00
CA ALA A 518 1.55 18.96 -0.59
C ALA A 518 2.82 19.01 0.26
N ASP A 519 2.81 19.88 1.28
CA ASP A 519 3.87 19.99 2.27
C ASP A 519 3.30 19.67 3.66
N LEU A 520 3.87 18.66 4.33
CA LEU A 520 3.46 18.22 5.65
C LEU A 520 4.55 18.51 6.69
N TYR A 521 4.15 19.02 7.85
CA TYR A 521 5.07 19.48 8.89
C TYR A 521 4.81 18.80 10.23
N GLY A 522 5.81 18.10 10.74
CA GLY A 522 5.92 17.62 12.12
C GLY A 522 7.11 18.27 12.82
N VAL A 523 7.11 19.60 12.90
CA VAL A 523 8.17 20.40 13.56
C VAL A 523 7.62 21.11 14.79
N GLY A 524 6.97 22.27 14.64
CA GLY A 524 6.26 22.93 15.73
C GLY A 524 4.95 22.24 16.13
N SER A 525 4.46 21.37 15.25
CA SER A 525 3.19 20.64 15.35
C SER A 525 3.46 19.15 15.43
N ILE A 526 2.51 18.38 15.96
CA ILE A 526 2.53 16.92 15.85
C ILE A 526 1.57 16.51 14.74
N PHE A 527 2.10 15.85 13.71
CA PHE A 527 1.31 15.22 12.66
C PHE A 527 1.27 13.72 12.92
N SER A 528 0.12 13.21 13.34
CA SER A 528 -0.10 11.77 13.54
C SER A 528 -1.22 11.31 12.63
N LEU A 529 -0.95 10.40 11.71
CA LEU A 529 -1.89 9.89 10.71
C LEU A 529 -2.07 8.38 10.87
N SER A 530 -3.32 7.93 10.86
CA SER A 530 -3.74 6.54 10.71
C SER A 530 -4.52 6.43 9.39
N GLY A 531 -3.85 5.99 8.33
CA GLY A 531 -4.37 5.97 6.97
C GLY A 531 -3.29 6.25 5.93
N GLY A 532 -3.48 7.24 5.06
CA GLY A 532 -2.53 7.54 3.98
C GLY A 532 -2.57 8.97 3.46
N PHE A 533 -1.45 9.46 2.94
CA PHE A 533 -1.38 10.75 2.25
C PHE A 533 -0.71 10.61 0.89
N PHE A 534 -1.38 11.04 -0.16
CA PHE A 534 -0.86 10.94 -1.51
C PHE A 534 -1.02 12.23 -2.31
N ALA A 535 0.00 12.57 -3.10
CA ALA A 535 0.00 13.73 -3.98
C ALA A 535 0.31 13.31 -5.43
N LYS A 536 -0.40 13.87 -6.40
CA LYS A 536 -0.08 13.65 -7.82
C LYS A 536 1.22 14.35 -8.21
N GLU A 537 1.47 15.55 -7.68
CA GLU A 537 2.75 16.22 -7.80
C GLU A 537 3.66 15.85 -6.62
N ASP A 538 4.57 16.74 -6.19
CA ASP A 538 5.50 16.49 -5.10
C ASP A 538 4.81 16.40 -3.74
N LEU A 539 5.18 15.39 -2.95
CA LEU A 539 4.85 15.29 -1.53
C LEU A 539 6.12 15.54 -0.70
N THR A 540 6.13 16.62 0.07
CA THR A 540 7.23 16.95 0.99
C THR A 540 6.82 16.72 2.43
N ILE A 541 7.64 15.99 3.17
CA ILE A 541 7.50 15.81 4.62
C ILE A 541 8.70 16.47 5.29
N ASN A 542 8.44 17.31 6.30
CA ASN A 542 9.46 17.90 7.15
C ASN A 542 9.16 17.56 8.61
N ALA A 543 10.03 16.77 9.24
CA ALA A 543 9.76 16.21 10.55
C ALA A 543 10.99 16.22 11.46
N VAL A 544 10.77 16.48 12.74
CA VAL A 544 11.81 16.36 13.77
C VAL A 544 11.39 15.39 14.87
N ARG A 545 12.35 15.00 15.69
CA ARG A 545 12.13 14.24 16.93
C ARG A 545 12.53 15.10 18.12
N GLY A 546 11.74 15.03 19.18
CA GLY A 546 11.92 15.83 20.38
C GLY A 546 10.72 16.70 20.75
N THR A 547 10.90 17.44 21.82
CA THR A 547 9.95 18.48 22.25
C THR A 547 10.15 19.74 21.42
N SER A 548 9.08 20.50 21.20
CA SER A 548 9.12 21.75 20.45
C SER A 548 8.39 22.86 21.18
N ALA A 549 9.05 23.98 21.39
CA ALA A 549 8.50 25.13 22.07
C ALA A 549 8.60 26.39 21.20
N ARG A 550 7.67 27.33 21.43
CA ARG A 550 7.68 28.63 20.77
C ARG A 550 8.92 29.42 21.20
N GLY A 551 9.80 29.76 20.25
CA GLY A 551 10.89 30.71 20.46
C GLY A 551 10.56 32.08 19.87
N GLY A 552 11.51 33.02 19.96
CA GLY A 552 11.34 34.38 19.43
C GLY A 552 11.37 34.43 17.90
N SER A 553 12.51 34.04 17.31
CA SER A 553 12.73 34.02 15.86
C SER A 553 12.75 32.62 15.26
N ASP A 554 12.73 31.58 16.08
CA ASP A 554 12.82 30.17 15.66
C ASP A 554 12.01 29.29 16.63
N ILE A 555 11.75 28.04 16.24
CA ILE A 555 11.21 27.00 17.12
C ILE A 555 12.36 26.43 17.95
N ILE A 556 12.17 26.34 19.27
CA ILE A 556 13.14 25.72 20.16
C ILE A 556 12.87 24.22 20.15
N ILE A 557 13.80 23.44 19.60
CA ILE A 557 13.73 21.97 19.53
C ILE A 557 14.71 21.39 20.55
N ALA A 558 14.21 20.57 21.47
CA ALA A 558 15.05 19.76 22.34
C ALA A 558 14.96 18.30 21.91
N GLU A 559 16.06 17.80 21.36
CA GLU A 559 16.16 16.48 20.74
C GLU A 559 15.86 15.36 21.73
N ASP A 560 14.94 14.49 21.35
CA ASP A 560 14.63 13.22 22.01
C ASP A 560 14.14 12.24 20.95
N GLU A 561 14.94 11.22 20.65
CA GLU A 561 14.63 10.25 19.60
C GLU A 561 13.32 9.47 19.86
N SER A 562 12.86 9.40 21.11
CA SER A 562 11.62 8.70 21.47
C SER A 562 10.36 9.51 21.17
N LEU A 563 10.48 10.84 21.05
CA LEU A 563 9.36 11.74 20.81
C LEU A 563 9.21 12.03 19.31
N ILE A 564 8.26 11.35 18.68
CA ILE A 564 7.99 11.45 17.24
C ILE A 564 6.97 12.56 16.99
N ARG A 565 7.35 13.60 16.23
CA ARG A 565 6.43 14.67 15.83
C ARG A 565 5.77 14.45 14.47
N PHE A 566 6.25 13.47 13.68
CA PHE A 566 5.57 13.00 12.47
C PHE A 566 5.47 11.48 12.48
N LYS A 567 4.25 10.97 12.65
CA LYS A 567 3.94 9.55 12.64
C LYS A 567 2.87 9.28 11.60
N ALA A 568 3.12 8.34 10.69
CA ALA A 568 2.11 7.87 9.76
C ALA A 568 2.05 6.34 9.79
N VAL A 569 0.87 5.80 10.04
CA VAL A 569 0.61 4.35 10.13
C VAL A 569 -0.48 4.00 9.14
N TYR A 570 -0.24 2.98 8.31
CA TYR A 570 -1.19 2.52 7.32
C TYR A 570 -2.41 1.83 7.95
N ASN A 571 -3.61 2.09 7.42
CA ASN A 571 -4.85 1.42 7.83
C ASN A 571 -5.55 0.83 6.60
N ASN A 572 -5.59 -0.50 6.48
CA ASN A 572 -6.20 -1.18 5.33
C ASN A 572 -7.74 -1.33 5.42
N ASN A 573 -8.37 -0.94 6.52
CA ASN A 573 -9.82 -1.05 6.67
C ASN A 573 -10.59 -0.13 5.71
N VAL A 574 -9.93 0.87 5.13
CA VAL A 574 -10.52 1.83 4.18
C VAL A 574 -11.24 1.19 2.99
N PHE A 575 -10.72 0.08 2.49
CA PHE A 575 -11.35 -0.65 1.39
C PHE A 575 -12.69 -1.27 1.80
N GLY A 576 -12.86 -1.60 3.08
CA GLY A 576 -14.10 -2.13 3.65
C GLY A 576 -15.04 -1.04 4.14
N ASP A 577 -14.53 0.04 4.72
CA ASP A 577 -15.32 1.03 5.43
C ASP A 577 -15.95 2.09 4.51
N GLN A 578 -15.23 2.49 3.46
CA GLN A 578 -15.63 3.59 2.57
C GLN A 578 -16.10 3.16 1.19
N GLN A 579 -16.14 1.85 0.90
CA GLN A 579 -16.54 1.18 -0.37
C GLN A 579 -17.30 2.06 -1.38
N ALA A 580 -18.57 2.39 -1.08
CA ALA A 580 -19.46 3.16 -1.94
C ALA A 580 -18.87 4.52 -2.39
N GLY A 581 -18.16 5.17 -1.48
CA GLY A 581 -17.57 6.48 -1.66
C GLY A 581 -16.24 6.48 -2.41
N LEU A 582 -15.47 5.37 -2.39
CA LEU A 582 -14.12 5.35 -2.95
C LEU A 582 -14.09 5.63 -4.46
N PRO A 583 -12.99 6.24 -4.97
CA PRO A 583 -12.79 6.39 -6.40
C PRO A 583 -12.70 5.02 -7.03
N ARG A 584 -13.31 4.91 -8.19
CA ARG A 584 -13.18 3.73 -9.02
C ARG A 584 -12.28 4.08 -10.19
N VAL A 585 -11.35 3.20 -10.50
CA VAL A 585 -10.35 3.44 -11.55
C VAL A 585 -10.73 2.73 -12.84
N ARG A 586 -10.27 3.30 -13.96
CA ARG A 586 -10.51 2.77 -15.31
C ARG A 586 -9.50 1.71 -15.73
N THR A 587 -8.54 1.37 -14.87
CA THR A 587 -7.56 0.31 -15.09
C THR A 587 -7.59 -0.63 -13.90
N VAL A 588 -7.20 -1.88 -14.13
CA VAL A 588 -7.13 -2.87 -13.05
C VAL A 588 -5.78 -2.80 -12.37
N ASN A 589 -5.82 -2.96 -11.06
CA ASN A 589 -4.63 -3.18 -10.27
C ASN A 589 -4.42 -4.68 -10.13
N ILE A 590 -3.20 -5.15 -10.35
CA ILE A 590 -2.85 -6.55 -10.11
C ILE A 590 -1.73 -6.60 -9.07
N ARG A 591 -2.03 -7.20 -7.92
CA ARG A 591 -1.08 -7.48 -6.85
C ARG A 591 -0.86 -8.97 -6.75
N VAL A 592 0.35 -9.34 -6.39
CA VAL A 592 0.73 -10.74 -6.17
C VAL A 592 1.08 -10.92 -4.70
N GLU A 593 0.57 -11.97 -4.07
CA GLU A 593 0.87 -12.34 -2.69
C GLU A 593 2.11 -13.24 -2.60
N GLU A 594 2.51 -13.57 -1.37
CA GLU A 594 3.68 -14.42 -1.11
C GLU A 594 3.54 -15.82 -1.74
N LEU A 595 4.67 -16.33 -2.24
CA LEU A 595 4.77 -17.67 -2.78
C LEU A 595 4.61 -18.71 -1.67
N GLN A 596 3.76 -19.71 -1.92
CA GLN A 596 3.58 -20.85 -1.03
C GLN A 596 4.11 -22.10 -1.72
N LEU A 597 4.98 -22.84 -1.03
CA LEU A 597 5.39 -24.17 -1.45
C LEU A 597 4.26 -25.15 -1.13
N GLU A 598 3.87 -25.96 -2.11
CA GLU A 598 2.85 -27.00 -1.96
C GLU A 598 3.43 -28.34 -1.52
#